data_AF-A0A1Q7C720-F1
#
_entry.id   AF-A0A1Q7C720-F1
#
_cell.length_a   1.000
_cell.length_b   1.000
_cell.length_c   1.000
_cell.angle_alpha   90.00
_cell.angle_beta   90.00
_cell.angle_gamma   90.00
#
_symmetry.space_group_name_H-M   'P 1'
#
loop_
_entity.id
_entity.type
_entity.pdbx_description
1 polymer ?
#
loop_
_entity_poly.entity_id
_entity_poly.type
_entity_poly.pdbx_seq_one_letter_code
_entity_poly.pdbx_strand_id
1 'polypeptide(L)'
;MNCTVCSAPALPIDDACVFCHAPLVERDEPLELLDYLVERIPIAQAKRGHLNRGPITELSIDVDGRSFRARVKNESLEVAPPVELAAWVDLLLTKLSDAAAGDHNLRRAVLRSGWALR
;
A
#
# COMPACT_ATOMS: atom_id res chain seq x y z
N MET A 1 1.45 -14.78 -1.16
CA MET A 1 0.05 -15.08 -0.75
C MET A 1 -0.67 -13.82 -0.27
N ASN A 2 -2.01 -13.85 -0.17
CA ASN A 2 -2.84 -12.73 0.30
C ASN A 2 -3.47 -13.04 1.67
N CYS A 3 -3.71 -12.01 2.48
CA CYS A 3 -4.45 -12.10 3.73
C CYS A 3 -5.86 -12.67 3.49
N THR A 4 -6.23 -13.72 4.22
CA THR A 4 -7.54 -14.37 4.07
C THR A 4 -8.72 -13.52 4.55
N VAL A 5 -8.45 -12.44 5.30
CA VAL A 5 -9.47 -11.54 5.85
C VAL A 5 -9.75 -10.36 4.94
N CYS A 6 -8.72 -9.62 4.51
CA CYS A 6 -8.90 -8.42 3.68
C CYS A 6 -8.48 -8.60 2.21
N SER A 7 -7.99 -9.79 1.86
CA SER A 7 -7.45 -10.12 0.52
C SER A 7 -6.28 -9.26 0.06
N ALA A 8 -5.71 -8.42 0.94
CA ALA A 8 -4.50 -7.66 0.66
C ALA A 8 -3.27 -8.56 0.57
N PRO A 9 -2.19 -8.15 -0.09
CA PRO A 9 -0.90 -8.84 -0.04
C PRO A 9 -0.48 -9.14 1.40
N ALA A 10 0.01 -10.35 1.66
CA ALA A 10 0.39 -10.80 3.01
C ALA A 10 1.68 -10.10 3.46
N LEU A 11 1.54 -8.88 3.98
CA LEU A 11 2.62 -8.06 4.51
C LEU A 11 2.48 -7.95 6.04
N PRO A 12 3.34 -8.64 6.81
CA PRO A 12 3.21 -8.68 8.27
C PRO A 12 3.82 -7.46 8.96
N ILE A 13 3.14 -6.98 9.99
CA ILE A 13 3.66 -6.10 11.04
C ILE A 13 3.23 -6.70 12.39
N ASP A 14 4.18 -6.92 13.30
CA ASP A 14 3.91 -7.58 14.60
C ASP A 14 3.09 -8.88 14.48
N ASP A 15 3.45 -9.75 13.53
CA ASP A 15 2.78 -11.02 13.17
C ASP A 15 1.31 -10.90 12.71
N ALA A 16 0.87 -9.69 12.38
CA ALA A 16 -0.46 -9.39 11.87
C ALA A 16 -0.41 -8.71 10.49
N CYS A 17 -1.48 -8.80 9.72
CA CYS A 17 -1.59 -8.13 8.42
C CYS A 17 -1.57 -6.62 8.60
N VAL A 18 -0.62 -5.93 7.96
CA VAL A 18 -0.51 -4.46 8.07
C VAL A 18 -1.79 -3.71 7.67
N PHE A 19 -2.60 -4.30 6.78
CA PHE A 19 -3.83 -3.68 6.30
C PHE A 19 -5.03 -3.83 7.24
N CYS A 20 -5.18 -4.96 7.93
CA CYS A 20 -6.38 -5.28 8.71
C CYS A 20 -6.13 -5.84 10.12
N HIS A 21 -4.86 -6.01 10.50
CA HIS A 21 -4.38 -6.60 11.76
C HIS A 21 -4.87 -8.02 12.07
N ALA A 22 -5.40 -8.75 11.07
CA ALA A 22 -5.65 -10.18 11.22
C ALA A 22 -4.32 -10.96 11.32
N PRO A 23 -4.21 -12.01 12.13
CA PRO A 23 -3.00 -12.85 12.21
C PRO A 23 -2.58 -13.37 10.84
N LEU A 24 -1.28 -13.31 10.53
CA LEU A 24 -0.72 -13.89 9.30
C LEU A 24 0.09 -15.14 9.62
N VAL A 25 -0.18 -16.21 8.88
CA VAL A 25 0.46 -17.52 9.08
C VAL A 25 1.72 -17.67 8.21
N GLU A 26 1.81 -16.91 7.11
CA GLU A 26 2.87 -17.05 6.10
C GLU A 26 3.40 -15.69 5.64
N ARG A 27 4.68 -15.67 5.27
CA ARG A 27 5.43 -14.48 4.83
C ARG A 27 5.94 -14.73 3.42
N ASP A 28 5.38 -14.03 2.44
CA ASP A 28 5.84 -14.05 1.05
C ASP A 28 6.24 -12.65 0.61
N GLU A 29 7.04 -12.56 -0.45
CA GLU A 29 7.25 -11.28 -1.14
C GLU A 29 5.93 -10.76 -1.70
N PRO A 30 5.56 -9.49 -1.42
CA PRO A 30 4.27 -8.94 -1.83
C PRO A 30 4.34 -8.45 -3.28
N LEU A 31 4.51 -9.38 -4.22
CA LEU A 31 4.72 -9.11 -5.66
C LEU A 31 3.63 -8.22 -6.29
N GLU A 32 2.41 -8.27 -5.75
CA GLU A 32 1.24 -7.52 -6.25
C GLU A 32 0.96 -6.23 -5.45
N LEU A 33 1.87 -5.80 -4.57
CA LEU A 33 1.63 -4.64 -3.69
C LEU A 33 1.33 -3.35 -4.45
N LEU A 34 2.08 -3.06 -5.51
CA LEU A 34 1.91 -1.81 -6.25
C LEU A 34 0.56 -1.79 -6.99
N ASP A 35 0.20 -2.89 -7.65
CA ASP A 35 -1.09 -3.01 -8.33
C ASP A 35 -2.24 -2.93 -7.32
N TYR A 36 -2.12 -3.61 -6.18
CA TYR A 36 -3.10 -3.54 -5.10
C TYR A 36 -3.31 -2.11 -4.58
N LEU A 37 -2.22 -1.38 -4.29
CA LEU A 37 -2.31 -0.01 -3.78
C LEU A 37 -2.93 0.95 -4.80
N VAL A 38 -2.59 0.81 -6.08
CA VAL A 38 -3.16 1.65 -7.15
C VAL A 38 -4.65 1.41 -7.37
N GLU A 39 -5.09 0.15 -7.26
CA GLU A 39 -6.50 -0.19 -7.38
C GLU A 39 -7.32 0.39 -6.21
N ARG A 40 -6.73 0.46 -5.01
CA ARG A 40 -7.45 0.81 -3.78
C ARG A 40 -7.31 2.25 -3.33
N ILE A 41 -6.28 2.98 -3.77
CA ILE A 41 -6.01 4.37 -3.35
C ILE A 41 -6.30 5.33 -4.51
N PRO A 42 -7.38 6.13 -4.45
CA PRO A 42 -7.78 7.00 -5.57
C PRO A 42 -6.75 8.06 -5.99
N ILE A 43 -5.89 8.47 -5.05
CA ILE A 43 -4.85 9.49 -5.25
C ILE A 43 -3.49 8.89 -5.66
N ALA A 44 -3.41 7.58 -5.83
CA ALA A 44 -2.18 6.92 -6.24
C ALA A 44 -1.84 7.22 -7.70
N GLN A 45 -0.59 7.59 -7.93
CA GLN A 45 -0.02 7.75 -9.26
C GLN A 45 0.94 6.59 -9.53
N ALA A 46 0.74 5.91 -10.65
CA ALA A 46 1.62 4.82 -11.06
C ALA A 46 2.32 5.12 -12.39
N LYS A 47 3.59 4.73 -12.47
CA LYS A 47 4.31 4.58 -13.72
C LYS A 47 4.45 3.10 -14.03
N ARG A 48 4.18 2.76 -15.28
CA ARG A 48 4.37 1.41 -15.81
C ARG A 48 5.69 1.35 -16.57
N GLY A 49 6.15 0.12 -16.85
CA GLY A 49 7.34 -0.13 -17.65
C GLY A 49 7.27 0.40 -19.10
N HIS A 50 8.06 -0.20 -19.99
CA HIS A 50 8.28 0.25 -21.36
C HIS A 50 6.98 0.72 -22.08
N LEU A 51 6.96 1.97 -22.55
CA LEU A 51 5.83 2.60 -23.26
C LEU A 51 4.49 2.60 -22.50
N ASN A 52 4.49 2.70 -21.16
CA ASN A 52 3.31 2.59 -20.30
C ASN A 52 2.55 1.26 -20.44
N ARG A 53 3.20 0.22 -20.97
CA ARG A 53 2.66 -1.12 -21.15
C ARG A 53 3.51 -2.10 -20.32
N GLY A 54 2.93 -2.67 -19.28
CA GLY A 54 3.63 -3.61 -18.39
C GLY A 54 3.29 -3.43 -16.90
N PRO A 55 4.05 -4.12 -16.02
CA PRO A 55 3.87 -4.00 -14.58
C PRO A 55 4.17 -2.59 -14.09
N ILE A 56 3.61 -2.26 -12.93
CA ILE A 56 3.89 -0.99 -12.26
C ILE A 56 5.33 -1.03 -11.77
N THR A 57 6.12 -0.05 -12.18
CA THR A 57 7.54 0.07 -11.80
C THR A 57 7.75 1.13 -10.74
N GLU A 58 6.82 2.08 -10.60
CA GLU A 58 6.85 3.12 -9.59
C GLU A 58 5.42 3.50 -9.18
N LEU A 59 5.21 3.65 -7.88
CA LEU A 59 4.03 4.19 -7.23
C LEU A 59 4.44 5.47 -6.50
N SER A 60 3.65 6.53 -6.61
CA SER A 60 3.76 7.75 -5.82
C SER A 60 2.39 8.13 -5.26
N ILE A 61 2.34 8.46 -3.97
CA ILE A 61 1.14 8.91 -3.27
C ILE A 61 1.52 10.13 -2.45
N ASP A 62 0.84 11.25 -2.71
CA ASP A 62 0.97 12.47 -1.93
C ASP A 62 -0.28 12.67 -1.08
N VAL A 63 -0.11 12.65 0.25
CA VAL A 63 -1.20 12.77 1.23
C VAL A 63 -0.77 13.69 2.37
N ASP A 64 -1.57 14.70 2.67
CA ASP A 64 -1.33 15.69 3.75
C ASP A 64 0.10 16.26 3.78
N GLY A 65 0.63 16.63 2.61
CA GLY A 65 1.97 17.21 2.48
C GLY A 65 3.12 16.22 2.68
N ARG A 66 2.84 14.91 2.74
CA ARG A 66 3.84 13.84 2.75
C ARG A 66 3.78 13.03 1.46
N SER A 67 4.95 12.76 0.92
CA SER A 67 5.13 11.93 -0.27
C SER A 67 5.60 10.53 0.12
N PHE A 68 4.88 9.54 -0.39
CA PHE A 68 5.21 8.12 -0.30
C PHE A 68 5.53 7.61 -1.70
N ARG A 69 6.71 7.02 -1.88
CA ARG A 69 7.11 6.40 -3.16
C ARG A 69 7.54 4.96 -2.94
N ALA A 70 7.16 4.09 -3.86
CA ALA A 70 7.70 2.73 -3.96
C ALA A 70 8.12 2.48 -5.41
N ARG A 71 9.34 2.02 -5.63
CA ARG A 71 9.92 1.83 -6.97
C ARG A 71 10.64 0.51 -7.06
N VAL A 72 10.40 -0.22 -8.15
CA VAL A 72 11.14 -1.43 -8.49
C VAL A 72 12.49 -1.02 -9.08
N LYS A 73 13.58 -1.49 -8.45
CA LYS A 73 14.97 -1.28 -8.90
C LYS A 73 15.79 -2.53 -8.60
N ASN A 74 16.47 -3.05 -9.62
CA ASN A 74 17.28 -4.27 -9.53
C ASN A 74 16.54 -5.44 -8.86
N GLU A 75 15.30 -5.70 -9.28
CA GLU A 75 14.43 -6.76 -8.71
C GLU A 75 14.04 -6.57 -7.24
N SER A 76 14.39 -5.44 -6.63
CA SER A 76 14.00 -5.07 -5.27
C SER A 76 13.03 -3.89 -5.25
N LEU A 77 12.19 -3.82 -4.22
CA LEU A 77 11.29 -2.69 -4.02
C LEU A 77 11.94 -1.66 -3.09
N GLU A 78 12.38 -0.53 -3.65
CA GLU A 78 12.88 0.61 -2.89
C GLU A 78 11.73 1.52 -2.48
N VAL A 79 11.68 1.92 -1.21
CA VAL A 79 10.63 2.82 -0.69
C VAL A 79 11.20 4.14 -0.19
N ALA A 80 10.39 5.20 -0.30
CA ALA A 80 10.64 6.51 0.28
C ALA A 80 9.40 6.92 1.09
N PRO A 81 9.53 7.27 2.39
CA PRO A 81 10.78 7.30 3.17
C PRO A 81 11.44 5.92 3.31
N PRO A 82 12.79 5.86 3.47
CA PRO A 82 13.54 4.60 3.48
C PRO A 82 13.37 3.88 4.84
N VAL A 83 12.34 3.05 4.93
CA VAL A 83 12.02 2.19 6.08
C VAL A 83 11.65 0.79 5.58
N GLU A 84 11.51 -0.17 6.49
CA GLU A 84 11.01 -1.51 6.14
C GLU A 84 9.66 -1.45 5.42
N LEU A 85 9.43 -2.32 4.45
CA LEU A 85 8.25 -2.25 3.57
C LEU A 85 6.92 -2.28 4.36
N ALA A 86 6.83 -3.13 5.38
CA ALA A 86 5.67 -3.17 6.26
C ALA A 86 5.47 -1.85 7.01
N ALA A 87 6.54 -1.28 7.57
CA ALA A 87 6.52 0.01 8.24
C ALA A 87 6.17 1.16 7.26
N TRP A 88 6.58 1.06 6.00
CA TRP A 88 6.23 2.03 4.97
C TRP A 88 4.71 2.01 4.68
N VAL A 89 4.12 0.82 4.52
CA VAL A 89 2.67 0.66 4.34
C VAL A 89 1.92 1.13 5.58
N ASP A 90 2.41 0.79 6.76
CA ASP A 90 1.87 1.24 8.05
C ASP A 90 1.78 2.78 8.15
N LEU A 91 2.88 3.48 7.84
CA LEU A 91 2.92 4.93 7.83
C LEU A 91 1.98 5.54 6.78
N LEU A 92 1.90 4.92 5.60
CA LEU A 92 0.96 5.32 4.56
C LEU A 92 -0.49 5.18 5.03
N LEU A 93 -0.87 4.05 5.63
CA LEU A 93 -2.23 3.80 6.12
C LEU A 93 -2.63 4.77 7.24
N THR A 94 -1.69 5.10 8.13
CA THR A 94 -1.89 6.17 9.13
C THR A 94 -2.24 7.49 8.45
N LYS A 95 -1.47 7.90 7.46
CA LYS A 95 -1.70 9.19 6.76
C LYS A 95 -2.96 9.20 5.92
N LEU A 96 -3.32 8.08 5.29
CA LEU A 96 -4.59 7.95 4.57
C LEU A 96 -5.79 7.98 5.52
N SER A 97 -5.65 7.46 6.74
CA SER A 97 -6.70 7.52 7.78
C SER A 97 -6.93 8.96 8.25
N ASP A 98 -5.85 9.70 8.53
CA ASP A 98 -5.90 11.13 8.85
C ASP A 98 -6.62 11.93 7.74
N ALA A 99 -6.18 11.76 6.48
CA ALA A 99 -6.76 12.47 5.34
C ALA A 99 -8.22 12.06 5.07
N ALA A 100 -8.56 10.80 5.30
CA ALA A 100 -9.93 10.31 5.19
C ALA A 100 -10.88 10.99 6.17
N ALA A 101 -10.42 11.65 7.25
CA ALA A 101 -11.27 12.46 8.11
C ALA A 101 -11.81 13.73 7.40
N GLY A 102 -11.08 14.25 6.41
CA GLY A 102 -11.47 15.41 5.60
C GLY A 102 -12.01 15.07 4.20
N ASP A 103 -11.63 13.92 3.63
CA ASP A 103 -12.01 13.51 2.27
C ASP A 103 -12.97 12.31 2.25
N HIS A 104 -14.22 12.57 1.85
CA HIS A 104 -15.27 11.55 1.74
C HIS A 104 -14.98 10.47 0.68
N ASN A 105 -14.35 10.82 -0.44
CA ASN A 105 -14.02 9.87 -1.50
C ASN A 105 -12.92 8.91 -1.03
N LEU A 106 -11.90 9.47 -0.38
CA LEU A 106 -10.81 8.69 0.20
C LEU A 106 -11.33 7.76 1.30
N ARG A 107 -12.15 8.28 2.23
CA ARG A 107 -12.79 7.47 3.27
C ARG A 107 -13.57 6.30 2.70
N ARG A 108 -14.40 6.56 1.67
CA ARG A 108 -15.20 5.53 1.02
C ARG A 108 -14.32 4.49 0.33
N ALA A 109 -13.16 4.88 -0.23
CA ALA A 109 -12.22 3.96 -0.84
C ALA A 109 -11.54 3.05 0.21
N VAL A 110 -11.04 3.63 1.30
CA VAL A 110 -10.39 2.87 2.38
C VAL A 110 -11.34 1.87 3.03
N LEU A 111 -12.58 2.28 3.33
CA LEU A 111 -13.59 1.39 3.91
C LEU A 111 -13.94 0.21 2.99
N ARG A 112 -14.03 0.43 1.67
CA ARG A 112 -14.27 -0.66 0.71
C ARG A 112 -13.11 -1.64 0.63
N SER A 113 -11.92 -1.22 1.02
CA SER A 113 -10.74 -2.07 0.99
C SER A 113 -10.62 -3.02 2.18
N GLY A 114 -11.51 -2.89 3.19
CA GLY A 114 -11.45 -3.71 4.40
C GLY A 114 -10.24 -3.38 5.26
N TRP A 115 -9.68 -2.17 5.13
CA TRP A 115 -8.52 -1.74 5.90
C TRP A 115 -8.94 -1.24 7.27
N ALA A 116 -8.09 -1.48 8.27
CA ALA A 116 -8.22 -0.91 9.58
C ALA A 116 -7.81 0.57 9.52
N LEU A 117 -8.79 1.47 9.59
CA LEU A 117 -8.54 2.89 9.80
C LEU A 117 -7.87 3.11 11.16
N ARG A 118 -6.95 4.08 11.22
CA ARG A 118 -6.19 4.43 12.42
C ARG A 118 -6.79 5.60 13.16
#